data_AF-A0A7J8TPV2-F1
#
_entry.id   AF-A0A7J8TPV2-F1
#
_cell.length_a   1.000
_cell.length_b   1.000
_cell.length_c   1.000
_cell.angle_alpha   90.00
_cell.angle_beta   90.00
_cell.angle_gamma   90.00
#
_symmetry.space_group_name_H-M   'P 1'
#
loop_
_entity.id
_entity.type
_entity.pdbx_description
1 polymer ?
#
loop_
_entity_poly.entity_id
_entity_poly.type
_entity_poly.pdbx_seq_one_letter_code
_entity_poly.pdbx_strand_id
1 'polypeptide(L)'
;MVTVAMIAQHFEATIKDHPKMKLREIQRRCVSKMHVTVTIDCSYRVKKIMKEKMARNYKEEFGLLRNYAHELRSNMPGSTIKMVVQRVTVDSLPHFKRYYVCFNALKRG
;
A
#
# COMPACT_ATOMS: atom_id res chain seq x y z
N MET A 1 29.09 -1.22 6.87
CA MET A 1 28.69 -1.73 5.53
C MET A 1 27.25 -1.32 5.27
N VAL A 2 26.97 -0.55 4.23
CA VAL A 2 25.60 -0.10 3.92
C VAL A 2 24.83 -1.26 3.28
N THR A 3 23.71 -1.67 3.89
CA THR A 3 22.89 -2.77 3.38
C THR A 3 21.75 -2.27 2.49
N VAL A 4 21.27 -3.12 1.58
CA VAL A 4 20.13 -2.82 0.69
C VAL A 4 18.89 -2.42 1.49
N ALA A 5 18.66 -3.07 2.64
CA ALA A 5 17.54 -2.78 3.52
C ALA A 5 17.61 -1.36 4.12
N MET A 6 18.80 -0.92 4.52
CA MET A 6 19.01 0.45 5.05
C MET A 6 18.70 1.52 4.00
N ILE A 7 19.15 1.31 2.75
CA ILE A 7 18.85 2.23 1.64
C ILE A 7 17.36 2.24 1.37
N ALA A 8 16.72 1.07 1.36
CA ALA A 8 15.28 0.96 1.14
C ALA A 8 14.47 1.69 2.22
N GLN A 9 14.85 1.56 3.49
CA GLN A 9 14.22 2.29 4.60
C GLN A 9 14.41 3.81 4.47
N HIS A 10 15.64 4.25 4.15
CA HIS A 10 15.95 5.69 4.04
C HIS A 10 15.17 6.37 2.90
N PHE A 11 14.95 5.67 1.79
CA PHE A 11 14.22 6.18 0.62
C PHE A 11 12.74 5.78 0.58
N GLU A 12 12.20 5.20 1.65
CA GLU A 12 10.83 4.66 1.65
C GLU A 12 9.78 5.72 1.27
N ALA A 13 9.80 6.89 1.91
CA ALA A 13 8.86 7.98 1.60
C ALA A 13 9.00 8.44 0.14
N THR A 14 10.25 8.59 -0.32
CA THR A 14 10.54 9.03 -1.69
C THR A 14 10.03 8.04 -2.75
N ILE A 15 10.17 6.73 -2.50
CA ILE A 15 9.70 5.68 -3.40
C ILE A 15 8.17 5.54 -3.33
N LYS A 16 7.56 5.83 -2.18
CA LYS A 16 6.09 5.95 -2.02
C LYS A 16 5.50 7.06 -2.87
N ASP A 17 6.11 8.24 -2.86
CA ASP A 17 5.61 9.38 -3.65
C ASP A 17 5.81 9.16 -5.16
N HIS A 18 6.87 8.44 -5.55
CA HIS A 18 7.25 8.24 -6.94
C HIS A 18 7.43 6.74 -7.30
N PRO A 19 6.35 5.93 -7.31
CA PRO A 19 6.45 4.48 -7.47
C PRO A 19 6.99 4.04 -8.84
N LYS A 20 6.84 4.90 -9.86
CA LYS A 20 7.36 4.67 -11.22
C LYS A 20 8.81 5.13 -11.42
N MET A 21 9.52 5.54 -10.37
CA MET A 21 10.90 6.02 -10.43
C MET A 21 11.83 5.03 -11.14
N LYS A 22 12.70 5.53 -12.03
CA LYS A 22 13.67 4.72 -12.78
C LYS A 22 14.82 4.27 -11.87
N LEU A 23 15.41 3.11 -12.14
CA LEU A 23 16.53 2.57 -11.34
C LEU A 23 17.74 3.52 -11.29
N ARG A 24 18.09 4.14 -12.43
CA ARG A 24 19.16 5.14 -12.50
C ARG A 24 18.90 6.37 -11.63
N GLU A 25 17.63 6.71 -11.43
CA GLU A 25 17.25 7.84 -10.58
C GLU A 25 17.42 7.50 -9.10
N ILE A 26 17.06 6.28 -8.69
CA ILE A 26 17.35 5.75 -7.34
C ILE A 26 18.86 5.79 -7.07
N GLN A 27 19.67 5.35 -8.04
CA GLN A 27 21.12 5.38 -7.95
C GLN A 27 21.66 6.81 -7.74
N ARG A 28 21.21 7.78 -8.55
CA ARG A 28 21.60 9.20 -8.38
C ARG A 28 21.21 9.75 -7.02
N ARG A 29 20.01 9.42 -6.52
CA ARG A 29 19.55 9.86 -5.21
C ARG A 29 20.38 9.24 -4.07
N CYS A 30 20.81 7.99 -4.19
CA CYS A 30 21.72 7.35 -3.24
C CYS A 30 23.08 8.06 -3.20
N VAL A 31 23.64 8.40 -4.36
CA VAL A 31 24.90 9.17 -4.45
C VAL A 31 24.72 10.57 -3.86
N SER A 32 23.62 11.26 -4.16
CA SER A 32 23.40 12.63 -3.71
C SER A 32 23.06 12.76 -2.22
N LYS A 33 22.25 11.85 -1.65
CA LYS A 33 21.80 11.97 -0.24
C LYS A 33 22.63 11.16 0.74
N MET A 34 23.14 10.00 0.33
CA MET A 34 23.91 9.11 1.22
C MET A 34 25.40 9.11 0.90
N HIS A 35 25.84 9.77 -0.19
CA HIS A 35 27.22 9.73 -0.67
C HIS A 35 27.74 8.31 -0.93
N VAL A 36 26.83 7.39 -1.32
CA VAL A 36 27.15 5.98 -1.60
C VAL A 36 26.91 5.68 -3.08
N THR A 37 27.94 5.14 -3.74
CA THR A 37 27.82 4.57 -5.07
C THR A 37 27.21 3.18 -4.98
N VAL A 38 25.96 3.05 -5.45
CA VAL A 38 25.27 1.76 -5.56
C VAL A 38 25.27 1.25 -6.99
N THR A 39 25.31 -0.07 -7.16
CA THR A 39 25.12 -0.73 -8.45
C THR A 39 23.65 -0.69 -8.90
N ILE A 40 23.42 -0.94 -10.19
CA ILE A 40 22.06 -1.05 -10.74
C ILE A 40 21.30 -2.21 -10.08
N ASP A 41 21.95 -3.35 -9.83
CA ASP A 41 21.36 -4.51 -9.15
C ASP A 41 20.94 -4.18 -7.71
N CYS A 42 21.73 -3.40 -6.99
CA CYS A 42 21.37 -2.92 -5.66
C CYS A 42 20.09 -2.06 -5.73
N SER A 43 20.03 -1.14 -6.68
CA SER A 43 18.86 -0.28 -6.91
C SER A 43 17.61 -1.09 -7.27
N TYR A 44 17.76 -2.16 -8.05
CA TYR A 44 16.68 -3.10 -8.35
C TYR A 44 16.18 -3.82 -7.09
N ARG A 45 17.11 -4.33 -6.26
CA ARG A 45 16.76 -5.00 -4.99
C ARG A 45 16.07 -4.06 -4.02
N VAL A 46 16.53 -2.81 -3.89
CA VAL A 46 15.86 -1.77 -3.09
C VAL A 46 14.41 -1.59 -3.56
N LYS A 47 14.21 -1.44 -4.87
CA LYS A 47 12.87 -1.26 -5.45
C LYS A 47 11.98 -2.49 -5.23
N LYS A 48 12.55 -3.70 -5.30
CA LYS A 48 11.84 -4.95 -5.01
C LYS A 48 11.35 -5.01 -3.56
N ILE A 49 12.25 -4.76 -2.59
CA ILE A 49 11.91 -4.76 -1.16
C ILE A 49 10.81 -3.73 -0.86
N MET A 50 10.92 -2.52 -1.42
CA MET A 50 9.91 -1.49 -1.24
C MET A 50 8.55 -1.88 -1.84
N LYS A 51 8.54 -2.50 -3.02
CA LYS A 51 7.30 -2.99 -3.65
C LYS A 51 6.63 -4.08 -2.80
N GLU A 52 7.41 -5.02 -2.27
CA GLU A 52 6.91 -6.07 -1.38
C GLU A 52 6.35 -5.49 -0.07
N LYS A 53 7.05 -4.52 0.54
CA LYS A 53 6.59 -3.82 1.74
C LYS A 53 5.27 -3.08 1.49
N MET A 54 5.17 -2.34 0.38
CA MET A 54 3.93 -1.66 -0.01
C MET A 54 2.77 -2.64 -0.19
N ALA A 55 3.00 -3.75 -0.92
CA ALA A 55 1.98 -4.77 -1.14
C ALA A 55 1.47 -5.38 0.17
N ARG A 56 2.38 -5.59 1.14
CA ARG A 56 2.03 -6.05 2.48
C ARG A 56 1.16 -5.03 3.22
N ASN A 57 1.56 -3.75 3.22
CA ASN A 57 0.79 -2.69 3.87
C ASN A 57 -0.63 -2.61 3.30
N TYR A 58 -0.80 -2.63 1.97
CA TYR A 58 -2.12 -2.62 1.37
C TYR A 58 -2.99 -3.79 1.83
N LYS A 59 -2.41 -5.00 1.95
CA LYS A 59 -3.14 -6.19 2.43
C LYS A 59 -3.63 -6.00 3.88
N GLU A 60 -2.80 -5.44 4.74
CA GLU A 60 -3.14 -5.14 6.13
C GLU A 60 -4.22 -4.05 6.22
N GLU A 61 -4.08 -2.96 5.47
CA GLU A 61 -5.07 -1.87 5.36
C GLU A 61 -6.43 -2.36 4.83
N PHE A 62 -6.45 -3.26 3.84
CA PHE A 62 -7.69 -3.88 3.35
C PHE A 62 -8.37 -4.78 4.40
N GLY A 63 -7.58 -5.43 5.26
CA GLY A 63 -8.10 -6.17 6.41
C GLY A 63 -8.88 -5.25 7.37
N LEU A 64 -8.34 -4.06 7.64
CA LEU A 64 -8.97 -3.07 8.51
C LEU A 64 -10.30 -2.55 7.94
N LEU A 65 -10.39 -2.31 6.63
CA LEU A 65 -11.65 -1.89 5.99
C LEU A 65 -12.80 -2.87 6.21
N ARG A 66 -12.50 -4.18 6.20
CA ARG A 66 -13.51 -5.21 6.45
C ARG A 66 -14.00 -5.19 7.90
N ASN A 67 -13.08 -5.02 8.85
CA ASN A 67 -13.42 -4.91 10.27
C ASN A 67 -14.25 -3.65 10.53
N TYR A 68 -13.84 -2.51 9.96
CA TYR A 68 -14.56 -1.26 10.05
C TYR A 68 -15.98 -1.36 9.47
N ALA A 69 -16.13 -2.00 8.31
CA ALA A 69 -17.44 -2.25 7.71
C ALA A 69 -18.36 -3.09 8.61
N HIS A 70 -17.79 -4.05 9.33
CA HIS A 70 -18.51 -4.88 10.29
C HIS A 70 -18.95 -4.06 11.51
N GLU A 71 -18.04 -3.29 12.11
CA GLU A 71 -18.33 -2.40 13.24
C GLU A 71 -19.43 -1.38 12.90
N LEU A 72 -19.35 -0.74 11.73
CA LEU A 72 -20.38 0.21 11.28
C LEU A 72 -21.76 -0.44 11.13
N ARG A 73 -21.82 -1.68 10.63
CA ARG A 73 -23.09 -2.42 10.51
C ARG A 73 -23.67 -2.80 11.87
N SER A 74 -22.81 -3.11 12.83
CA SER A 74 -23.21 -3.48 14.18
C SER A 74 -23.72 -2.27 14.97
N ASN A 75 -22.99 -1.15 14.92
CA ASN A 75 -23.24 0.01 15.78
C ASN A 75 -24.23 1.03 15.19
N MET A 76 -24.44 1.04 13.87
CA MET A 76 -25.28 2.03 13.20
C MET A 76 -26.40 1.37 12.38
N PRO A 77 -27.38 0.74 13.03
CA PRO A 77 -28.53 0.15 12.35
C PRO A 77 -29.26 1.22 11.51
N GLY A 78 -29.64 0.86 10.28
CA GLY A 78 -30.27 1.76 9.29
C GLY A 78 -29.29 2.43 8.32
N SER A 79 -27.99 2.45 8.63
CA SER A 79 -26.96 2.89 7.68
C SER A 79 -26.74 1.81 6.60
N THR A 80 -26.44 2.22 5.37
CA THR A 80 -26.12 1.29 4.28
C THR A 80 -24.62 1.22 4.06
N ILE A 81 -24.02 0.08 4.43
CA ILE A 81 -22.61 -0.21 4.25
C ILE A 81 -22.45 -1.41 3.31
N LYS A 82 -21.95 -1.18 2.10
CA LYS A 82 -21.72 -2.22 1.08
C LYS A 82 -20.23 -2.27 0.71
N MET A 83 -19.62 -3.42 0.93
CA MET A 83 -18.26 -3.72 0.49
C MET A 83 -18.32 -4.83 -0.54
N VAL A 84 -17.72 -4.60 -1.71
CA VAL A 84 -17.65 -5.59 -2.79
C VAL A 84 -16.18 -5.93 -3.04
N VAL A 85 -15.89 -7.22 -2.99
CA VAL A 85 -14.61 -7.80 -3.37
C VAL A 85 -14.83 -8.67 -4.61
N GLN A 86 -13.85 -8.66 -5.51
CA GLN A 86 -13.82 -9.50 -6.70
C GLN A 86 -12.80 -10.61 -6.51
N ARG A 87 -13.14 -11.80 -6.97
CA ARG A 87 -12.21 -12.92 -7.10
C ARG A 87 -12.11 -13.28 -8.57
N VAL A 88 -10.91 -13.55 -9.05
CA VAL A 88 -10.68 -13.99 -10.44
C VAL A 88 -10.96 -15.50 -10.54
N THR A 89 -10.55 -16.25 -9.53
CA THR A 89 -10.85 -17.67 -9.33
C THR A 89 -11.28 -17.91 -7.87
N VAL A 90 -11.94 -19.03 -7.59
CA VAL A 90 -12.42 -19.37 -6.22
C VAL A 90 -11.28 -19.31 -5.19
N ASP A 91 -10.10 -19.80 -5.58
CA ASP A 91 -8.89 -19.86 -4.75
C ASP A 91 -8.04 -18.58 -4.75
N SER A 92 -8.36 -17.61 -5.63
CA SER A 92 -7.61 -16.35 -5.69
C SER A 92 -7.88 -15.46 -4.47
N LEU A 93 -6.85 -14.70 -4.07
CA LEU A 93 -7.02 -13.67 -3.05
C LEU A 93 -8.09 -12.66 -3.48
N PRO A 94 -9.01 -12.28 -2.58
CA PRO A 94 -10.04 -11.31 -2.89
C PRO A 94 -9.41 -9.94 -3.16
N HIS A 95 -9.73 -9.37 -4.31
CA HIS A 95 -9.33 -8.03 -4.70
C HIS A 95 -10.44 -7.04 -4.34
N PHE A 96 -10.06 -5.90 -3.77
CA PHE A 96 -11.02 -4.85 -3.47
C PHE A 96 -11.59 -4.26 -4.76
N LYS A 97 -12.93 -4.15 -4.85
CA LYS A 97 -13.61 -3.53 -6.00
C LYS A 97 -14.21 -2.18 -5.64
N ARG A 98 -15.03 -2.12 -4.59
CA ARG A 98 -15.68 -0.88 -4.13
C ARG A 98 -16.15 -0.96 -2.69
N TYR A 99 -16.19 0.20 -2.04
CA TYR A 99 -16.76 0.41 -0.72
C TYR A 99 -17.76 1.57 -0.80
N TYR A 100 -18.98 1.35 -0.32
CA TYR A 100 -20.05 2.34 -0.28
C TYR A 100 -20.59 2.46 1.14
N VAL A 101 -20.69 3.69 1.63
CA VAL A 101 -21.23 4.01 2.96
C VAL A 101 -22.24 5.14 2.82
N CYS A 102 -23.42 4.94 3.39
CA CYS A 102 -24.46 5.95 3.51
C CYS A 102 -25.05 5.87 4.92
N PHE A 103 -24.72 6.85 5.76
CA PHE A 103 -25.17 6.89 7.14
C PHE A 103 -26.65 7.18 7.24
N ASN A 104 -27.32 6.57 8.21
CA ASN A 104 -28.75 6.75 8.42
C ASN A 104 -29.13 8.22 8.69
N ALA A 105 -28.29 8.96 9.42
CA ALA A 105 -28.49 10.39 9.67
C ALA A 105 -28.62 11.17 8.36
N LEU A 106 -27.73 10.93 7.39
CA LEU A 106 -27.75 11.57 6.08
C LEU A 106 -28.97 11.18 5.22
N LYS A 107 -29.63 10.06 5.51
CA LYS A 107 -30.86 9.67 4.81
C LYS A 107 -32.10 10.38 5.36
N ARG A 108 -32.07 10.76 6.64
CA ARG A 108 -33.23 11.31 7.34
C ARG A 108 -33.27 12.84 7.33
N GLY A 109 -32.16 13.49 6.96
CA GLY A 109 -32.02 14.95 6.92
C GLY A 109 -31.45 15.48 8.22
#